data_AF-A0A3M1XZC7-F1
#
_entry.id   AF-A0A3M1XZC7-F1
#
_cell.length_a   1.000
_cell.length_b   1.000
_cell.length_c   1.000
_cell.angle_alpha   90.00
_cell.angle_beta   90.00
_cell.angle_gamma   90.00
#
_symmetry.space_group_name_H-M   'P 1'
#
loop_
_entity.id
_entity.type
_entity.pdbx_description
1 polymer ?
#
loop_
_entity_poly.entity_id
_entity_poly.type
_entity_poly.pdbx_seq_one_letter_code
_entity_poly.pdbx_strand_id
1 'polypeptide(L)'
;MNIQDIREALRGEAPSRRPNPRLQPHADGFWLHMRPSYFHRDMTGLYPTFRLGWLSTYFVFFETLTGIFLMIWYTPSPEIAYGNMINILSRVPLGQLVRDLHRLGAEAMVLIVVLHMLRTYFTGSYKKPRQFTWFTGVILLVATAFLSFSGYLLPWDQLALWAVTIGASMVEAAPPEVVGENL
;
A
#
# COMPACT_ATOMS: atom_id res chain seq x y z
N MET A 1 -24.63 -14.47 -7.55
CA MET A 1 -23.87 -15.68 -7.94
C MET A 1 -24.69 -16.92 -7.59
N ASN A 2 -24.80 -17.89 -8.50
CA ASN A 2 -25.42 -19.19 -8.20
C ASN A 2 -24.36 -20.11 -7.56
N ILE A 3 -24.76 -21.12 -6.76
CA ILE A 3 -23.83 -22.08 -6.13
C ILE A 3 -22.94 -22.80 -7.16
N GLN A 4 -23.41 -22.94 -8.40
CA GLN A 4 -22.67 -23.56 -9.49
C GLN A 4 -21.42 -22.75 -9.87
N ASP A 5 -21.51 -21.42 -9.97
CA ASP A 5 -20.36 -20.57 -10.31
C ASP A 5 -19.24 -20.67 -9.26
N ILE A 6 -19.61 -20.79 -7.97
CA ILE A 6 -18.66 -21.02 -6.86
C ILE A 6 -17.96 -22.37 -7.03
N ARG A 7 -18.73 -23.43 -7.33
CA ARG A 7 -18.18 -24.78 -7.51
C ARG A 7 -17.23 -24.86 -8.69
N GLU A 8 -17.62 -24.29 -9.83
CA GLU A 8 -16.78 -24.27 -11.04
C GLU A 8 -15.47 -23.52 -10.77
N ALA A 9 -15.53 -22.36 -10.12
CA ALA A 9 -14.35 -21.59 -9.74
C ALA A 9 -13.43 -22.33 -8.76
N LEU A 10 -13.98 -23.02 -7.76
CA LEU A 10 -13.20 -23.83 -6.82
C LEU A 10 -12.55 -25.05 -7.48
N ARG A 11 -13.18 -25.60 -8.52
CA ARG A 11 -12.66 -26.75 -9.28
C ARG A 11 -11.68 -26.38 -10.39
N GLY A 12 -11.54 -25.09 -10.69
CA GLY A 12 -10.74 -24.62 -11.82
C GLY A 12 -11.34 -24.98 -13.18
N GLU A 13 -12.64 -25.29 -13.23
CA GLU A 13 -13.36 -25.57 -14.47
C GLU A 13 -13.63 -24.26 -15.21
N ALA A 14 -13.68 -24.33 -16.55
CA ALA A 14 -14.08 -23.18 -17.34
C ALA A 14 -15.55 -22.85 -17.03
N PRO A 15 -15.91 -21.57 -16.86
CA PRO A 15 -17.28 -21.19 -16.51
C PRO A 15 -18.26 -21.71 -17.55
N SER A 16 -19.26 -22.48 -17.10
CA SER A 16 -20.26 -23.11 -17.97
C SER A 16 -21.12 -22.09 -18.71
N ARG A 17 -21.23 -20.87 -18.16
CA ARG A 17 -21.96 -19.74 -18.73
C ARG A 17 -21.00 -18.61 -19.12
N ARG A 18 -21.11 -18.10 -20.36
CA ARG A 18 -20.50 -16.82 -20.74
C ARG A 18 -21.18 -15.70 -19.94
N PRO A 19 -20.43 -14.88 -19.17
CA PRO A 19 -20.99 -13.71 -18.50
C PRO A 19 -21.66 -12.81 -19.53
N ASN A 20 -22.87 -12.33 -19.25
CA ASN A 20 -23.56 -11.42 -20.16
C ASN A 20 -22.65 -10.19 -20.36
N PRO A 21 -22.28 -9.82 -21.61
CA PRO A 21 -21.40 -8.67 -21.87
C PRO A 21 -21.96 -7.34 -21.32
N ARG A 22 -23.26 -7.30 -21.02
CA ARG A 22 -23.96 -6.15 -20.44
C ARG A 22 -23.93 -6.13 -18.91
N LEU A 23 -23.59 -7.24 -18.26
CA LEU A 23 -23.39 -7.28 -16.81
C LEU A 23 -22.02 -6.68 -16.51
N GLN A 24 -22.01 -5.60 -15.75
CA GLN A 24 -20.76 -5.02 -15.30
C GLN A 24 -20.12 -5.97 -14.27
N PRO A 25 -18.84 -6.35 -14.42
CA PRO A 25 -18.16 -7.27 -13.49
C PRO A 25 -18.21 -6.84 -12.01
N HIS A 26 -18.46 -5.57 -11.75
CA HIS A 26 -18.58 -4.98 -10.42
C HIS A 26 -19.96 -5.16 -9.77
N ALA A 27 -20.97 -5.63 -10.52
CA ALA A 27 -22.36 -5.69 -10.04
C ALA A 27 -22.69 -6.97 -9.25
N ASP A 28 -21.89 -8.05 -9.40
CA ASP A 28 -22.31 -9.40 -8.96
C ASP A 28 -21.56 -9.93 -7.70
N GLY A 29 -20.67 -9.13 -7.09
CA GLY A 29 -20.07 -9.40 -5.76
C GLY A 29 -18.55 -9.23 -5.66
N PHE A 30 -18.04 -9.12 -4.42
CA PHE A 30 -16.61 -8.90 -4.09
C PHE A 30 -15.66 -9.91 -4.74
N TRP A 31 -16.08 -11.17 -4.84
CA TRP A 31 -15.24 -12.23 -5.42
C TRP A 31 -15.00 -12.06 -6.93
N LEU A 32 -16.03 -11.65 -7.68
CA LEU A 32 -15.92 -11.39 -9.13
C LEU A 32 -15.13 -10.10 -9.44
N HIS A 33 -15.02 -9.20 -8.46
CA HIS A 33 -14.11 -8.06 -8.53
C HIS A 33 -12.64 -8.50 -8.41
N MET A 34 -12.31 -9.44 -7.52
CA MET A 34 -10.94 -9.96 -7.36
C MET A 34 -10.53 -10.96 -8.43
N ARG A 35 -11.46 -11.82 -8.88
CA ARG A 35 -11.23 -12.79 -9.96
C ARG A 35 -12.36 -12.73 -10.98
N PRO A 36 -12.18 -11.95 -12.06
CA PRO A 36 -13.13 -11.91 -13.16
C PRO A 36 -13.30 -13.31 -13.76
N SER A 37 -14.53 -13.69 -14.10
CA SER A 37 -14.83 -14.97 -14.74
C SER A 37 -14.19 -15.11 -16.12
N TYR A 38 -13.78 -14.00 -16.73
CA TYR A 38 -13.10 -13.97 -18.02
C TYR A 38 -12.00 -12.88 -18.04
N PHE A 39 -10.82 -13.24 -18.53
CA PHE A 39 -9.74 -12.31 -18.86
C PHE A 39 -9.02 -12.80 -20.12
N HIS A 40 -8.44 -11.88 -20.89
CA HIS A 40 -7.60 -12.24 -22.04
C HIS A 40 -6.32 -12.95 -21.56
N ARG A 41 -5.93 -14.04 -22.25
CA ARG A 41 -4.71 -14.80 -21.92
C ARG A 41 -3.46 -13.92 -21.93
N ASP A 42 -3.42 -12.91 -22.79
CA ASP A 42 -2.30 -11.96 -22.89
C ASP A 42 -2.08 -11.14 -21.60
N MET A 43 -3.07 -11.09 -20.71
CA MET A 43 -2.99 -10.39 -19.42
C MET A 43 -2.46 -11.26 -18.28
N THR A 44 -2.25 -12.57 -18.50
CA THR A 44 -1.80 -13.52 -17.46
C THR A 44 -0.28 -13.59 -17.28
N GLY A 45 0.46 -13.13 -18.29
CA GLY A 45 1.92 -13.05 -18.26
C GLY A 45 2.44 -12.07 -17.21
N LEU A 46 3.77 -12.07 -17.02
CA LEU A 46 4.43 -11.04 -16.20
C LEU A 46 4.27 -9.66 -16.87
N TYR A 47 4.55 -9.58 -18.17
CA TYR A 47 4.12 -8.48 -19.02
C TYR A 47 2.66 -8.71 -19.44
N PRO A 48 1.76 -7.69 -19.47
CA PRO A 48 2.02 -6.24 -19.48
C PRO A 48 1.77 -5.49 -18.16
N THR A 49 1.44 -6.18 -17.08
CA THR A 49 1.07 -5.52 -15.80
C THR A 49 2.23 -5.47 -14.81
N PHE A 50 3.27 -6.28 -15.03
CA PHE A 50 4.35 -6.59 -14.08
C PHE A 50 3.84 -7.07 -12.71
N ARG A 51 2.54 -7.40 -12.63
CA ARG A 51 1.82 -7.73 -11.39
C ARG A 51 1.98 -6.68 -10.28
N LEU A 52 2.28 -5.43 -10.62
CA LEU A 52 2.64 -4.38 -9.66
C LEU A 52 1.53 -4.08 -8.64
N GLY A 53 0.26 -4.14 -9.04
CA GLY A 53 -0.87 -3.94 -8.11
C GLY A 53 -1.08 -5.10 -7.13
N TRP A 54 -0.77 -6.34 -7.54
CA TRP A 54 -0.77 -7.48 -6.63
C TRP A 54 0.45 -7.44 -5.71
N LEU A 55 1.59 -7.01 -6.24
CA LEU A 55 2.81 -6.88 -5.46
C LEU A 55 2.69 -5.78 -4.40
N SER A 56 2.08 -4.63 -4.72
CA SER A 56 1.79 -3.60 -3.70
C SER A 56 0.87 -4.13 -2.61
N THR A 57 -0.16 -4.88 -2.96
CA THR A 57 -1.06 -5.54 -1.99
C THR A 57 -0.29 -6.51 -1.09
N TYR A 58 0.61 -7.32 -1.65
CA TYR A 58 1.49 -8.20 -0.88
C TYR A 58 2.32 -7.43 0.14
N PHE A 59 2.94 -6.31 -0.26
CA PHE A 59 3.74 -5.51 0.66
C PHE A 59 2.93 -4.86 1.78
N VAL A 60 1.67 -4.47 1.55
CA VAL A 60 0.78 -4.02 2.65
C VAL A 60 0.65 -5.09 3.73
N PHE A 61 0.41 -6.35 3.35
CA PHE A 61 0.33 -7.45 4.31
C PHE A 61 1.67 -7.74 4.98
N PHE A 62 2.76 -7.76 4.19
CA PHE A 62 4.10 -7.99 4.70
C PHE A 62 4.50 -6.95 5.76
N GLU A 63 4.33 -5.66 5.45
CA GLU A 63 4.61 -4.54 6.35
C GLU A 63 3.72 -4.55 7.60
N THR A 64 2.45 -4.92 7.43
CA THR A 64 1.54 -5.04 8.58
C THR A 64 2.02 -6.13 9.55
N LEU A 65 2.41 -7.30 9.03
CA LEU A 65 2.87 -8.41 9.86
C LEU A 65 4.19 -8.11 10.56
N THR A 66 5.18 -7.59 9.83
CA THR A 66 6.48 -7.21 10.41
C THR A 66 6.33 -6.03 11.38
N GLY A 67 5.46 -5.06 11.07
CA GLY A 67 5.15 -3.94 11.95
C GLY A 67 4.51 -4.37 13.26
N ILE A 68 3.52 -5.27 13.22
CA ILE A 68 2.90 -5.85 14.43
C ILE A 68 3.94 -6.54 15.30
N PHE A 69 4.85 -7.31 14.71
CA PHE A 69 5.92 -7.96 15.47
C PHE A 69 6.82 -6.94 16.18
N LEU A 70 7.21 -5.85 15.50
CA LEU A 70 8.05 -4.80 16.08
C LEU A 70 7.32 -4.02 17.18
N MET A 71 6.01 -3.77 17.00
CA MET A 71 5.19 -3.05 17.98
C MET A 71 5.15 -3.72 19.36
N ILE A 72 5.32 -5.05 19.45
CA ILE A 72 5.37 -5.77 20.72
C ILE A 72 6.54 -5.30 21.61
N TRP A 73 7.63 -4.84 20.98
CA TRP A 73 8.87 -4.46 21.65
C TRP A 73 9.15 -2.95 21.58
N TYR A 74 8.22 -2.17 21.03
CA TYR A 74 8.38 -0.74 20.81
C TYR A 74 7.40 0.07 21.64
N THR A 75 7.86 1.22 22.14
CA THR A 75 7.06 2.16 22.92
C THR A 75 7.22 3.53 22.27
N PRO A 76 6.13 4.18 21.82
CA PRO A 76 6.19 5.49 21.17
C PRO A 76 6.33 6.61 22.21
N SER A 77 7.47 6.68 22.88
CA SER A 77 7.83 7.74 23.82
C SER A 77 9.24 8.27 23.50
N PRO A 78 9.45 9.60 23.40
CA PRO A 78 10.76 10.19 23.10
C PRO A 78 11.88 9.73 24.06
N GLU A 79 11.53 9.43 25.30
CA GLU A 79 12.47 9.03 26.35
C GLU A 79 12.97 7.59 26.19
N ILE A 80 12.17 6.71 25.57
CA ILE A 80 12.41 5.25 25.55
C ILE A 80 12.58 4.69 24.13
N ALA A 81 12.01 5.34 23.10
CA ALA A 81 11.94 4.83 21.73
C ALA A 81 13.29 4.38 21.16
N TYR A 82 14.33 5.22 21.31
CA TYR A 82 15.68 4.90 20.85
C TYR A 82 16.29 3.71 21.61
N GLY A 83 16.07 3.65 22.93
CA GLY A 83 16.50 2.51 23.76
C GLY A 83 15.82 1.20 23.35
N ASN A 84 14.53 1.24 23.00
CA ASN A 84 13.80 0.10 22.47
C ASN A 84 14.36 -0.34 21.10
N MET A 85 14.79 0.58 20.23
CA MET A 85 15.48 0.21 18.99
C MET A 85 16.77 -0.56 19.23
N ILE A 86 17.60 -0.09 20.16
CA ILE A 86 18.82 -0.83 20.53
C ILE A 86 18.46 -2.23 21.05
N ASN A 87 17.40 -2.35 21.85
CA ASN A 87 16.94 -3.65 22.36
C ASN A 87 16.47 -4.59 21.23
N ILE A 88 15.64 -4.12 20.31
CA ILE A 88 15.18 -4.90 19.14
C ILE A 88 16.37 -5.41 18.32
N LEU A 89 17.39 -4.57 18.12
CA LEU A 89 18.57 -4.93 17.34
C LEU A 89 19.49 -5.93 18.05
N SER A 90 19.55 -5.93 19.39
CA SER A 90 20.57 -6.66 20.14
C SER A 90 20.07 -7.84 20.96
N ARG A 91 18.81 -7.82 21.41
CA ARG A 91 18.30 -8.77 22.43
C ARG A 91 17.05 -9.53 22.00
N VAL A 92 16.25 -8.98 21.08
CA VAL A 92 15.05 -9.67 20.58
C VAL A 92 15.46 -10.74 19.56
N PRO A 93 15.04 -12.01 19.72
CA PRO A 93 15.30 -13.05 18.73
C PRO A 93 14.73 -12.66 17.36
N LEU A 94 15.57 -12.70 16.32
CA LEU A 94 15.26 -12.22 14.96
C LEU A 94 14.84 -10.73 14.86
N GLY A 95 15.00 -9.94 15.93
CA GLY A 95 14.54 -8.55 15.97
C GLY A 95 15.22 -7.68 14.92
N GLN A 96 16.54 -7.79 14.78
CA GLN A 96 17.28 -7.11 13.71
C GLN A 96 16.79 -7.51 12.32
N LEU A 97 16.63 -8.82 12.07
CA LEU A 97 16.16 -9.32 10.78
C LEU A 97 14.78 -8.76 10.43
N VAL A 98 13.82 -8.84 11.36
CA VAL A 98 12.45 -8.34 11.11
C VAL A 98 12.44 -6.83 10.93
N ARG A 99 13.25 -6.09 11.71
CA ARG A 99 13.39 -4.64 11.55
C ARG A 99 13.93 -4.27 10.18
N ASP A 100 14.99 -4.95 9.73
CA ASP A 100 15.60 -4.66 8.43
C ASP A 100 14.69 -5.08 7.27
N LEU A 101 13.94 -6.17 7.42
CA LEU A 101 12.89 -6.57 6.50
C LEU A 101 11.76 -5.54 6.41
N HIS A 102 11.28 -5.01 7.55
CA HIS A 102 10.25 -3.96 7.59
C HIS A 102 10.76 -2.68 6.91
N ARG A 103 11.99 -2.25 7.21
CA ARG A 103 12.58 -1.07 6.56
C ARG A 103 12.69 -1.24 5.04
N LEU A 104 13.30 -2.34 4.59
CA LEU A 104 13.49 -2.60 3.16
C LEU A 104 12.17 -2.88 2.43
N GLY A 105 11.22 -3.51 3.10
CA GLY A 105 9.88 -3.78 2.57
C GLY A 105 9.06 -2.49 2.42
N ALA A 106 9.16 -1.54 3.34
CA ALA A 106 8.56 -0.22 3.21
C ALA A 106 9.14 0.56 2.01
N GLU A 107 10.46 0.56 1.84
CA GLU A 107 11.14 1.17 0.68
C GLU A 107 10.71 0.52 -0.64
N ALA A 108 10.64 -0.81 -0.68
CA ALA A 108 10.15 -1.56 -1.82
C ALA A 108 8.68 -1.25 -2.12
N MET A 109 7.83 -1.18 -1.11
CA MET A 109 6.40 -0.87 -1.24
C MET A 109 6.20 0.49 -1.92
N VAL A 110 6.89 1.53 -1.46
CA VAL A 110 6.82 2.87 -2.07
C VAL A 110 7.23 2.81 -3.54
N LEU A 111 8.36 2.18 -3.86
CA LEU A 111 8.83 2.03 -5.23
C LEU A 111 7.80 1.30 -6.11
N ILE A 112 7.25 0.19 -5.63
CA ILE A 112 6.29 -0.63 -6.38
C ILE A 112 4.97 0.10 -6.60
N VAL A 113 4.47 0.83 -5.60
CA VAL A 113 3.27 1.66 -5.74
C VAL A 113 3.50 2.77 -6.75
N VAL A 114 4.66 3.45 -6.72
CA VAL A 114 5.01 4.47 -7.73
C VAL A 114 5.06 3.86 -9.13
N LEU A 115 5.74 2.72 -9.31
CA LEU A 115 5.79 2.01 -10.60
C LEU A 115 4.39 1.59 -11.06
N HIS A 116 3.53 1.15 -10.14
CA HIS A 116 2.13 0.80 -10.44
C HIS A 116 1.36 2.01 -10.96
N MET A 117 1.53 3.17 -10.32
CA MET A 117 0.88 4.43 -10.72
C MET A 117 1.38 4.90 -12.09
N LEU A 118 2.71 4.89 -12.31
CA LEU A 118 3.32 5.26 -13.60
C LEU A 118 2.80 4.36 -14.73
N ARG A 119 2.80 3.04 -14.53
CA ARG A 119 2.25 2.11 -15.52
C ARG A 119 0.77 2.37 -15.80
N THR A 120 -0.03 2.62 -14.77
CA THR A 120 -1.47 2.92 -14.91
C THR A 120 -1.70 4.20 -15.70
N TYR A 121 -0.84 5.20 -15.51
CA TYR A 121 -0.85 6.46 -16.26
C TYR A 121 -0.45 6.25 -17.72
N PHE A 122 0.73 5.68 -17.99
CA PHE A 122 1.25 5.52 -19.35
C PHE A 122 0.43 4.58 -20.23
N THR A 123 -0.24 3.58 -19.63
CA THR A 123 -1.17 2.69 -20.36
C THR A 123 -2.57 3.28 -20.52
N GLY A 124 -2.84 4.47 -19.98
CA GLY A 124 -4.17 5.09 -20.00
C GLY A 124 -5.24 4.31 -19.24
N SER A 125 -4.85 3.42 -18.32
CA SER A 125 -5.76 2.52 -17.59
C SER A 125 -6.75 3.27 -16.68
N TYR A 126 -6.39 4.50 -16.28
CA TYR A 126 -7.20 5.40 -15.44
C TYR A 126 -8.39 6.06 -16.16
N LYS A 127 -8.41 6.03 -17.50
CA LYS A 127 -9.48 6.66 -18.29
C LYS A 127 -10.84 6.01 -18.02
N LYS A 128 -11.92 6.67 -18.44
CA LYS A 128 -13.30 6.16 -18.33
C LYS A 128 -13.37 4.69 -18.79
N PRO A 129 -14.03 3.77 -18.05
CA PRO A 129 -14.87 3.99 -16.86
C PRO A 129 -14.16 3.91 -15.50
N ARG A 130 -12.82 3.86 -15.44
CA ARG A 130 -12.04 3.54 -14.22
C ARG A 130 -11.56 4.76 -13.42
N GLN A 131 -12.22 5.90 -13.59
CA GLN A 131 -11.82 7.16 -12.94
C GLN A 131 -11.90 7.08 -11.41
N PHE A 132 -12.92 6.39 -10.87
CA PHE A 132 -13.05 6.18 -9.44
C PHE A 132 -11.89 5.34 -8.87
N THR A 133 -11.54 4.25 -9.54
CA THR A 133 -10.39 3.40 -9.17
C THR A 133 -9.07 4.17 -9.20
N TRP A 134 -8.90 5.06 -10.18
CA TRP A 134 -7.75 5.94 -10.22
C TRP A 134 -7.69 6.89 -9.02
N PHE A 135 -8.81 7.55 -8.70
CA PHE A 135 -8.90 8.44 -7.54
C PHE A 135 -8.56 7.70 -6.23
N THR A 136 -9.11 6.50 -6.03
CA THR A 136 -8.75 5.66 -4.87
C THR A 136 -7.26 5.29 -4.88
N GLY A 137 -6.67 5.04 -6.06
CA GLY A 137 -5.24 4.77 -6.19
C GLY A 137 -4.36 5.96 -5.78
N VAL A 138 -4.77 7.18 -6.11
CA VAL A 138 -4.08 8.41 -5.67
C VAL A 138 -4.16 8.57 -4.15
N ILE A 139 -5.32 8.32 -3.53
CA ILE A 139 -5.44 8.34 -2.07
C ILE A 139 -4.49 7.31 -1.43
N LEU A 140 -4.44 6.09 -1.98
CA LEU A 140 -3.56 5.03 -1.47
C LEU A 140 -2.07 5.36 -1.65
N LEU A 141 -1.70 6.07 -2.73
CA LEU A 141 -0.34 6.58 -2.91
C LEU A 141 0.03 7.57 -1.80
N VAL A 142 -0.85 8.54 -1.50
CA VAL A 142 -0.63 9.52 -0.42
C VAL A 142 -0.55 8.82 0.94
N ALA A 143 -1.45 7.88 1.22
CA ALA A 143 -1.44 7.10 2.46
C ALA A 143 -0.14 6.28 2.60
N THR A 144 0.36 5.68 1.52
CA THR A 144 1.62 4.92 1.50
C THR A 144 2.81 5.83 1.81
N ALA A 145 2.87 7.01 1.18
CA ALA A 145 3.92 7.99 1.44
C ALA A 145 3.88 8.51 2.89
N PHE A 146 2.68 8.79 3.41
CA PHE A 146 2.48 9.21 4.79
C PHE A 146 2.94 8.13 5.78
N LEU A 147 2.53 6.88 5.59
CA LEU A 147 2.94 5.77 6.46
C LEU A 147 4.46 5.57 6.43
N SER A 148 5.07 5.57 5.24
CA SER A 148 6.52 5.46 5.08
C SER A 148 7.27 6.59 5.81
N PHE A 149 6.82 7.84 5.66
CA PHE A 149 7.40 8.97 6.36
C PHE A 149 7.21 8.87 7.88
N SER A 150 5.99 8.61 8.37
CA SER A 150 5.73 8.49 9.80
C SER A 150 6.51 7.34 10.46
N GLY A 151 6.68 6.22 9.76
CA GLY A 151 7.46 5.07 10.24
C GLY A 151 8.95 5.39 10.31
N TYR A 152 9.47 6.18 9.38
CA TYR A 152 10.86 6.66 9.38
C TYR A 152 11.22 7.46 10.65
N LEU A 153 10.24 8.12 11.28
CA LEU A 153 10.44 8.92 12.48
C LEU A 153 10.51 8.10 13.77
N LEU A 154 9.96 6.88 13.79
CA LEU A 154 9.80 6.07 15.01
C LEU A 154 11.11 5.66 15.71
N PRO A 155 12.24 5.39 15.02
CA PRO A 155 13.49 5.06 15.71
C PRO A 155 14.01 6.16 16.64
N TRP A 156 13.57 7.41 16.44
CA TRP A 156 13.92 8.58 17.23
C TRP A 156 15.44 8.80 17.33
N ASP A 157 16.15 8.57 16.23
CA ASP A 157 17.57 8.87 16.08
C ASP A 157 17.79 10.30 15.56
N GLN A 158 19.06 10.69 15.37
CA GLN A 158 19.40 12.03 14.89
C GLN A 158 18.78 12.34 13.52
N LEU A 159 18.70 11.34 12.63
CA LEU A 159 18.14 11.55 11.30
C LEU A 159 16.62 11.79 11.37
N ALA A 160 15.91 11.03 12.21
CA ALA A 160 14.50 11.26 12.49
C ALA A 160 14.25 12.67 13.06
N LEU A 161 15.07 13.11 14.03
CA LEU A 161 14.94 14.44 14.62
C LEU A 161 15.15 15.56 13.58
N TRP A 162 16.14 15.42 12.69
CA TRP A 162 16.35 16.38 11.61
C TRP A 162 15.21 16.37 10.59
N ALA A 163 14.66 15.21 10.27
CA ALA A 163 13.52 15.11 9.38
C ALA A 163 12.27 15.81 9.95
N VAL A 164 12.00 15.66 11.26
CA VAL A 164 10.93 16.43 11.94
C VAL A 164 11.19 17.92 11.87
N THR A 165 12.42 18.35 12.17
CA THR A 165 12.80 19.77 12.20
C THR A 165 12.65 20.41 10.82
N ILE A 166 13.07 19.73 9.75
CA ILE A 166 12.89 20.19 8.37
C ILE A 166 11.41 20.19 8.00
N GLY A 167 10.65 19.16 8.38
CA GLY A 167 9.21 19.11 8.14
C GLY A 167 8.47 20.28 8.79
N ALA A 168 8.79 20.60 10.04
CA ALA A 168 8.22 21.73 10.76
C ALA A 168 8.55 23.07 10.09
N SER A 169 9.81 23.27 9.67
CA SER A 169 10.21 24.51 9.00
C SER A 169 9.55 24.69 7.62
N MET A 170 9.25 23.60 6.90
CA MET A 170 8.46 23.67 5.66
C MET A 170 7.01 24.11 5.92
N VAL A 171 6.42 23.71 7.04
CA VAL A 171 5.07 24.14 7.44
C VAL A 171 5.08 25.61 7.85
N GLU A 172 6.08 26.05 8.62
CA GLU A 172 6.25 27.46 9.00
C GLU A 172 6.51 28.37 7.79
N ALA A 173 7.15 27.84 6.74
CA ALA A 173 7.37 28.56 5.49
C ALA A 173 6.11 28.67 4.61
N ALA A 174 5.03 27.95 4.93
CA ALA A 174 3.76 28.15 4.25
C ALA A 174 3.27 29.59 4.52
N PRO A 175 2.60 30.24 3.54
CA PRO A 175 2.08 31.57 3.76
C PRO A 175 1.23 31.60 5.04
N PRO A 176 1.44 32.57 5.95
CA PRO A 176 0.56 32.71 7.10
C PRO A 176 -0.88 32.85 6.61
N GLU A 177 -1.82 32.38 7.42
CA GLU A 177 -3.25 32.49 7.15
C GLU A 177 -3.64 33.98 7.13
N VAL A 178 -3.43 34.66 6.00
CA VAL A 178 -3.99 35.99 5.75
C VAL A 178 -5.45 35.80 5.37
N VAL A 179 -6.24 35.31 6.33
CA VAL A 179 -7.70 35.38 6.31
C VAL A 179 -8.15 35.97 7.64
N GLY A 180 -8.01 37.30 7.74
CA GLY A 180 -8.88 38.12 8.58
C GLY A 180 -8.57 38.17 10.08
N GLU A 181 -7.38 38.62 10.47
CA GLU A 181 -7.26 39.39 11.72
C GLU A 181 -7.85 40.79 11.50
N ASN A 182 -9.18 40.89 11.58
CA ASN A 182 -9.97 42.11 11.80
C ASN A 182 -11.44 41.77 12.07
N LEU A 183 -11.70 40.90 13.06
CA LEU A 183 -12.95 40.87 13.85
C LEU A 183 -12.63 40.52 15.30
#